data_AF-A0A352XEH5-F1
#
_entry.id   AF-A0A352XEH5-F1
#
_cell.length_a   1.000
_cell.length_b   1.000
_cell.length_c   1.000
_cell.angle_alpha   90.00
_cell.angle_beta   90.00
_cell.angle_gamma   90.00
#
_symmetry.space_group_name_H-M   'P 1'
#
loop_
_entity.id
_entity.type
_entity.pdbx_description
1 polymer ?
#
loop_
_entity_poly.entity_id
_entity_poly.type
_entity_poly.pdbx_seq_one_letter_code
_entity_poly.pdbx_strand_id
1 'polypeptide(L)'
;MSFEFLVKIYSILSNFVAFGNNNILILELEMYNHVFGISLYMPNKAFYQNVKQWEVWKEITDNGVAISFGTSEHILRFKSTGDISDKAECIHKFEAVTYEEAASIYNLRMGYGPYKPHGEPVLCPNHCGSYYYPESSGECPYCGVLD
;
A
#
# COMPACT_ATOMS: atom_id res chain seq x y z
N MET A 1 7.10 13.52 -38.23
CA MET A 1 7.93 13.90 -37.07
C MET A 1 9.21 13.09 -37.13
N SER A 2 10.38 13.72 -37.14
CA SER A 2 11.65 13.02 -37.35
C SER A 2 12.14 12.36 -36.06
N PHE A 3 12.83 11.22 -36.21
CA PHE A 3 13.51 10.50 -35.14
C PHE A 3 14.39 11.42 -34.25
N GLU A 4 14.98 12.47 -34.84
CA GLU A 4 15.78 13.48 -34.14
C GLU A 4 15.01 14.25 -33.06
N PHE A 5 13.69 14.45 -33.22
CA PHE A 5 12.87 15.14 -32.22
C PHE A 5 12.68 14.28 -30.96
N LEU A 6 12.48 12.97 -31.14
CA LEU A 6 12.37 12.00 -30.04
C LEU A 6 13.70 11.87 -29.29
N VAL A 7 14.83 11.86 -30.01
CA VAL A 7 16.17 11.83 -29.41
C VAL A 7 16.45 13.10 -28.58
N LYS A 8 16.01 14.28 -29.04
CA LYS A 8 16.13 15.54 -28.28
C LYS A 8 15.28 15.54 -27.02
N ILE A 9 14.04 15.05 -27.09
CA ILE A 9 13.20 14.90 -25.89
C ILE A 9 13.85 13.93 -24.90
N TYR A 10 14.34 12.78 -25.37
CA TYR A 10 15.03 11.81 -24.51
C TYR A 10 16.27 12.42 -23.83
N SER A 11 17.09 13.17 -24.58
CA SER A 11 18.28 13.86 -24.07
C SER A 11 17.97 14.92 -23.00
N ILE A 12 16.89 15.69 -23.18
CA ILE A 12 16.46 16.70 -22.19
C ILE A 12 15.93 16.01 -20.93
N LEU A 13 15.13 14.97 -21.09
CA LEU A 13 14.55 14.22 -19.98
C LEU A 13 15.62 13.45 -19.19
N SER A 14 16.62 12.85 -19.85
CA SER A 14 17.73 12.17 -19.17
C SER A 14 18.59 13.11 -18.33
N ASN A 15 18.65 14.40 -18.67
CA ASN A 15 19.36 15.40 -17.86
C ASN A 15 18.55 15.87 -16.63
N PHE A 16 17.21 15.77 -16.66
CA PHE A 16 16.36 16.06 -15.49
C PHE A 16 16.40 14.94 -14.45
N VAL A 17 16.65 13.69 -14.85
CA VAL A 17 16.76 12.51 -13.96
C VAL A 17 17.97 12.62 -13.00
N ALA A 18 18.91 13.54 -13.23
CA ALA A 18 20.11 13.70 -12.41
C ALA A 18 19.92 14.60 -11.16
N PHE A 19 18.76 15.24 -10.96
CA PHE A 19 18.51 16.10 -9.80
C PHE A 19 17.45 15.52 -8.87
N GLY A 20 17.90 14.76 -7.87
CA GLY A 20 17.08 14.35 -6.73
C GLY A 20 17.50 12.99 -6.20
N ASN A 21 18.32 12.97 -5.16
CA ASN A 21 18.74 11.76 -4.47
C ASN A 21 17.52 10.88 -4.11
N ASN A 22 17.43 9.70 -4.74
CA ASN A 22 16.58 8.55 -4.41
C ASN A 22 15.18 8.39 -5.04
N ASN A 23 14.75 9.24 -5.98
CA ASN A 23 13.48 9.04 -6.69
C ASN A 23 13.72 8.53 -8.13
N ILE A 24 13.23 7.33 -8.45
CA ILE A 24 13.20 6.83 -9.83
C ILE A 24 12.10 7.60 -10.56
N LEU A 25 12.39 8.21 -11.70
CA LEU A 25 11.37 8.85 -12.52
C LEU A 25 11.00 7.85 -13.63
N ILE A 26 9.77 7.35 -13.65
CA ILE A 26 9.26 6.55 -14.77
C ILE A 26 8.52 7.50 -15.72
N LEU A 27 8.94 7.50 -16.99
CA LEU A 27 8.37 8.29 -18.06
C LEU A 27 7.58 7.36 -18.98
N GLU A 28 6.25 7.47 -18.95
CA GLU A 28 5.40 6.84 -19.96
C GLU A 28 5.01 7.88 -21.02
N LEU A 29 5.28 7.56 -22.28
CA LEU A 29 4.91 8.36 -23.45
C LEU A 29 3.65 7.76 -24.06
N GLU A 30 2.53 8.44 -23.91
CA GLU A 30 1.29 8.09 -24.60
C GLU A 30 1.04 9.03 -25.78
N MET A 31 0.66 8.46 -26.92
CA MET A 31 0.25 9.21 -28.11
C MET A 31 -1.28 9.20 -28.24
N TYR A 32 -1.92 10.33 -27.99
CA TYR A 32 -3.33 10.55 -28.31
C TYR A 32 -3.48 11.77 -29.23
N ASN A 33 -4.09 11.59 -30.40
CA ASN A 33 -4.46 12.68 -31.32
C ASN A 33 -3.38 13.75 -31.55
N HIS A 34 -2.14 13.34 -31.82
CA HIS A 34 -0.99 14.23 -32.07
C HIS A 34 -0.52 15.09 -30.88
N VAL A 35 -1.01 14.83 -29.67
CA VAL A 35 -0.52 15.42 -28.42
C VAL A 35 0.33 14.38 -27.68
N PHE A 36 1.54 14.74 -27.27
CA PHE A 36 2.34 13.92 -26.37
C PHE A 36 1.99 14.28 -24.93
N GLY A 37 1.46 13.30 -24.19
CA GLY A 37 1.44 13.35 -22.74
C GLY A 37 2.75 12.78 -22.20
N ILE A 38 3.36 13.49 -21.25
CA ILE A 38 4.41 12.90 -20.40
C ILE A 38 3.78 12.72 -19.02
N SER A 39 3.58 11.47 -18.63
CA SER A 39 3.21 11.13 -17.25
C SER A 39 4.48 10.92 -16.45
N LEU A 40 4.68 11.76 -15.43
CA LEU A 40 5.80 11.64 -14.50
C LEU A 40 5.33 10.81 -13.31
N TYR A 41 5.79 9.57 -13.21
CA TYR A 41 5.59 8.76 -12.02
C TYR A 41 6.86 8.79 -11.18
N MET A 42 6.74 9.30 -9.95
CA MET A 42 7.75 9.14 -8.91
C MET A 42 7.25 8.03 -7.99
N PRO A 43 7.65 6.76 -8.18
CA PRO A 43 7.47 5.77 -7.14
C PRO A 43 8.33 6.24 -5.97
N ASN A 44 7.69 6.81 -4.95
CA ASN A 44 8.37 7.09 -3.71
C ASN A 44 8.91 5.75 -3.20
N LYS A 45 10.24 5.59 -3.16
CA LYS A 45 10.89 4.33 -2.78
C LYS A 45 10.46 3.88 -1.38
N ALA A 46 10.00 4.82 -0.53
CA ALA A 46 9.40 4.55 0.78
C ALA A 46 8.06 3.78 0.69
N PHE A 47 7.30 3.93 -0.39
CA PHE A 47 6.01 3.25 -0.57
C PHE A 47 6.18 1.72 -0.62
N TYR A 48 7.17 1.22 -1.37
CA TYR A 48 7.42 -0.22 -1.47
C TYR A 48 8.10 -0.83 -0.25
N GLN A 49 8.73 -0.03 0.61
CA GLN A 49 9.40 -0.54 1.82
C GLN A 49 8.42 -0.91 2.93
N ASN A 50 7.20 -0.36 2.91
CA ASN A 50 6.22 -0.53 3.98
C ASN A 50 5.05 -1.44 3.59
N VAL A 51 5.05 -2.02 2.38
CA VAL A 51 4.02 -2.98 1.97
C VAL A 51 4.16 -4.24 2.82
N LYS A 52 3.09 -4.58 3.55
CA LYS A 52 3.01 -5.78 4.38
C LYS A 52 2.06 -6.78 3.69
N GLN A 53 2.37 -8.07 3.79
CA GLN A 53 1.41 -9.12 3.45
C GLN A 53 0.45 -9.33 4.62
N TRP A 54 -0.83 -9.23 4.33
CA TRP A 54 -1.93 -9.45 5.25
C TRP A 54 -2.67 -10.73 4.86
N GLU A 55 -3.13 -11.44 5.89
CA GLU A 55 -3.85 -12.69 5.72
C GLU A 55 -5.10 -12.71 6.59
N VAL A 56 -6.13 -13.37 6.06
CA VAL A 56 -7.38 -13.63 6.77
C VAL A 56 -7.56 -15.13 6.83
N TRP A 57 -7.70 -15.64 8.03
CA TRP A 57 -7.87 -17.06 8.32
C TRP A 57 -9.25 -17.29 8.94
N LYS A 58 -9.88 -18.38 8.53
CA LYS A 58 -11.22 -18.78 8.96
C LYS A 58 -11.15 -20.18 9.54
N GLU A 59 -11.74 -20.34 10.72
CA GLU A 59 -11.95 -21.66 11.32
C GLU A 59 -13.44 -21.87 11.61
N ILE A 60 -13.94 -23.05 11.26
CA ILE A 60 -15.28 -23.48 11.65
C ILE A 60 -15.12 -24.28 12.94
N THR A 61 -15.70 -23.75 14.01
CA THR A 61 -15.72 -24.34 15.35
C THR A 61 -17.13 -24.82 15.70
N ASP A 62 -17.25 -25.59 16.77
CA ASP A 62 -18.57 -26.00 17.30
C ASP A 62 -19.44 -24.80 17.72
N ASN A 63 -18.82 -23.65 17.99
CA ASN A 63 -19.48 -22.42 18.43
C ASN A 63 -19.71 -21.40 17.29
N GLY A 64 -19.41 -21.78 16.03
CA GLY A 64 -19.56 -20.91 14.87
C GLY A 64 -18.24 -20.65 14.15
N VAL A 65 -18.13 -19.49 13.49
CA VAL A 65 -16.97 -19.13 12.66
C VAL A 65 -16.04 -18.19 13.41
N ALA A 66 -14.79 -18.61 13.59
CA ALA A 66 -13.71 -17.75 14.07
C ALA A 66 -12.96 -17.15 12.88
N ILE A 67 -12.66 -15.85 12.95
CA ILE A 67 -11.90 -15.12 11.93
C ILE A 67 -10.67 -14.51 12.60
N SER A 68 -9.50 -14.75 12.01
CA SER A 68 -8.24 -14.12 12.40
C SER A 68 -7.73 -13.28 11.24
N PHE A 69 -7.37 -12.03 11.53
CA PHE A 69 -6.87 -11.08 10.55
C PHE A 69 -5.59 -10.44 11.09
N GLY A 70 -4.54 -10.42 10.28
CA GLY A 70 -3.26 -9.84 10.67
C GLY A 70 -2.21 -9.94 9.57
N THR A 71 -1.03 -9.40 9.84
CA THR A 71 0.14 -9.58 8.96
C THR A 71 0.56 -11.06 8.95
N SER A 72 1.24 -11.51 7.90
CA SER A 72 1.76 -12.89 7.84
C SER A 72 2.63 -13.23 9.06
N GLU A 73 3.42 -12.28 9.57
CA GLU A 73 4.22 -12.47 10.79
C GLU A 73 3.34 -12.70 12.02
N HIS A 74 2.30 -11.89 12.24
CA HIS A 74 1.36 -12.07 13.35
C HIS A 74 0.61 -13.40 13.26
N ILE A 75 0.17 -13.78 12.06
CA ILE A 75 -0.50 -15.06 11.84
C ILE A 75 0.44 -16.24 12.16
N LEU A 76 1.69 -16.19 11.71
CA LEU A 76 2.68 -17.22 12.04
C LEU A 76 2.88 -17.34 13.56
N ARG A 77 2.95 -16.21 14.26
CA ARG A 77 3.02 -16.19 15.72
C ARG A 77 1.79 -16.84 16.36
N PHE A 78 0.58 -16.47 15.94
CA PHE A 78 -0.66 -17.05 16.47
C PHE A 78 -0.79 -18.56 16.18
N LYS A 79 -0.29 -19.02 15.04
CA LYS A 79 -0.19 -20.46 14.77
C LYS A 79 0.80 -21.15 15.69
N SER A 80 1.95 -20.52 15.96
CA SER A 80 2.97 -21.11 16.85
C SER A 80 2.52 -21.20 18.31
N THR A 81 1.60 -20.34 18.74
CA THR A 81 1.00 -20.36 20.08
C THR A 81 -0.27 -21.20 20.17
N GLY A 82 -0.80 -21.68 19.04
CA GLY A 82 -2.06 -22.43 18.98
C GLY A 82 -3.32 -21.58 19.02
N ASP A 83 -3.21 -20.25 18.91
CA ASP A 83 -4.35 -19.32 18.84
C ASP A 83 -5.09 -19.43 17.49
N ILE A 84 -4.39 -19.88 16.44
CA ILE A 84 -4.98 -20.29 15.16
C ILE A 84 -4.68 -21.76 14.99
N SER A 85 -5.73 -22.58 14.90
CA SER A 85 -5.56 -24.03 14.76
C SER A 85 -5.09 -24.43 13.36
N ASP A 86 -4.55 -25.65 13.24
CA ASP A 86 -4.18 -26.24 11.96
C ASP A 86 -5.38 -26.53 11.04
N LYS A 87 -6.61 -26.48 11.57
CA LYS A 87 -7.85 -26.62 10.79
C LYS A 87 -8.30 -25.30 10.16
N ALA A 88 -7.70 -24.17 10.55
CA ALA A 88 -8.03 -22.89 9.98
C ALA A 88 -7.57 -22.81 8.51
N GLU A 89 -8.41 -22.24 7.65
CA GLU A 89 -8.15 -22.05 6.24
C GLU A 89 -7.85 -20.57 5.93
N CYS A 90 -6.83 -20.31 5.12
CA CYS A 90 -6.55 -18.96 4.66
C CYS A 90 -7.53 -18.60 3.53
N ILE A 91 -8.44 -17.67 3.79
CA ILE A 91 -9.49 -17.28 2.83
C ILE A 91 -9.09 -16.07 1.98
N HIS A 92 -8.21 -15.20 2.50
CA HIS A 92 -7.70 -14.04 1.78
C HIS A 92 -6.23 -13.79 2.07
N LYS A 93 -5.49 -13.41 1.03
CA LYS A 93 -4.17 -12.81 1.11
C LYS A 93 -4.14 -11.55 0.27
N PHE A 94 -3.48 -10.51 0.76
CA PHE A 94 -3.33 -9.24 0.04
C PHE A 94 -2.21 -8.40 0.63
N GLU A 95 -1.82 -7.39 -0.13
CA GLU A 95 -0.82 -6.41 0.26
C GLU A 95 -1.51 -5.11 0.67
N ALA A 96 -1.01 -4.49 1.73
CA ALA A 96 -1.43 -3.17 2.19
C ALA A 96 -0.31 -2.54 3.03
N VAL A 97 -0.23 -1.22 3.01
CA VAL A 97 0.84 -0.48 3.68
C VAL A 97 0.52 -0.23 5.15
N THR A 98 -0.72 0.18 5.44
CA THR A 98 -1.17 0.47 6.81
C THR A 98 -2.25 -0.50 7.27
N TYR A 99 -2.45 -0.55 8.59
CA TYR A 99 -3.57 -1.29 9.16
C TYR A 99 -4.93 -0.78 8.65
N GLU A 100 -5.14 0.53 8.51
CA GLU A 100 -6.41 1.10 8.04
C GLU A 100 -6.73 0.68 6.60
N GLU A 101 -5.73 0.68 5.72
CA GLU A 101 -5.87 0.18 4.36
C GLU A 101 -6.20 -1.31 4.38
N ALA A 102 -5.46 -2.09 5.17
CA ALA A 102 -5.66 -3.53 5.28
C ALA A 102 -7.05 -3.88 5.82
N ALA A 103 -7.51 -3.18 6.85
CA ALA A 103 -8.81 -3.34 7.47
C ALA A 103 -9.94 -2.93 6.50
N SER A 104 -9.72 -1.91 5.67
CA SER A 104 -10.65 -1.52 4.61
C SER A 104 -10.83 -2.63 3.57
N ILE A 105 -9.72 -3.20 3.08
CA ILE A 105 -9.74 -4.32 2.12
C ILE A 105 -10.38 -5.56 2.75
N TYR A 106 -10.02 -5.88 4.00
CA TYR A 106 -10.61 -6.97 4.78
C TYR A 106 -12.13 -6.84 4.87
N ASN A 107 -12.61 -5.69 5.34
CA ASN A 107 -14.04 -5.43 5.49
C ASN A 107 -14.81 -5.54 4.16
N LEU A 108 -14.23 -5.03 3.06
CA LEU A 108 -14.82 -5.16 1.73
C LEU A 108 -14.92 -6.62 1.29
N ARG A 109 -13.86 -7.40 1.48
CA ARG A 109 -13.82 -8.83 1.09
C ARG A 109 -14.74 -9.69 1.94
N MET A 110 -14.93 -9.33 3.21
CA MET A 110 -15.84 -10.04 4.13
C MET A 110 -17.30 -9.59 4.02
N GLY A 111 -17.59 -8.49 3.32
CA GLY A 111 -18.94 -7.94 3.23
C GLY A 111 -19.42 -7.23 4.50
N TYR A 112 -18.51 -6.74 5.35
CA TYR A 112 -18.82 -6.08 6.63
C TYR A 112 -19.16 -4.58 6.51
N GLY A 113 -19.10 -4.03 5.29
CA GLY A 113 -19.27 -2.61 5.04
C GLY A 113 -17.99 -1.79 5.29
N PRO A 114 -17.96 -0.49 4.97
CA PRO A 114 -16.74 0.31 5.01
C PRO A 114 -16.08 0.31 6.39
N TYR A 115 -14.77 0.07 6.44
CA TYR A 115 -14.00 0.23 7.66
C TYR A 115 -13.98 1.70 8.09
N LYS A 116 -14.08 1.93 9.40
CA LYS A 116 -14.00 3.26 10.02
C LYS A 116 -12.84 3.26 11.00
N PRO A 117 -11.72 3.92 10.67
CA PRO A 117 -10.60 4.08 11.61
C PRO A 117 -11.05 4.74 12.91
N HIS A 118 -10.32 4.48 13.99
CA HIS A 118 -10.55 5.14 15.26
C HIS A 118 -9.92 6.55 15.27
N GLY A 119 -10.66 7.52 15.81
CA GLY A 119 -10.26 8.93 15.86
C GLY A 119 -10.41 9.69 14.54
N GLU A 120 -9.97 10.95 14.56
CA GLU A 120 -10.02 11.85 13.40
C GLU A 120 -8.73 11.77 12.56
N PRO A 121 -8.82 11.92 11.23
CA PRO A 121 -7.64 11.99 10.39
C PRO A 121 -6.89 13.31 10.63
N VAL A 122 -5.56 13.24 10.74
CA VAL A 122 -4.70 14.42 10.82
C VAL A 122 -3.63 14.39 9.73
N LEU A 123 -3.12 15.57 9.36
CA LEU A 123 -2.02 15.68 8.40
C LEU A 123 -0.74 15.09 8.99
N CYS A 124 0.00 14.34 8.18
CA CYS A 124 1.27 13.74 8.57
C CYS A 124 2.31 14.81 8.96
N PRO A 125 2.96 14.70 10.14
CA PRO A 125 3.94 15.67 10.63
C PRO A 125 5.23 15.70 9.79
N ASN A 126 5.55 14.62 9.06
CA ASN A 126 6.68 14.57 8.12
C ASN A 126 6.42 15.34 6.82
N HIS A 127 5.29 16.04 6.71
CA HIS A 127 4.92 16.88 5.56
C HIS A 127 4.88 16.13 4.21
N CYS A 128 4.59 14.83 4.22
CA CYS A 128 4.44 14.03 3.01
C CYS A 128 3.13 14.26 2.24
N GLY A 129 2.22 15.09 2.78
CA GLY A 129 0.93 15.43 2.16
C GLY A 129 -0.21 14.43 2.43
N SER A 130 0.05 13.33 3.11
CA SER A 130 -0.99 12.35 3.48
C SER A 130 -1.63 12.63 4.82
N TYR A 131 -2.86 12.12 4.98
CA TYR A 131 -3.51 11.98 6.27
C TYR A 131 -3.18 10.61 6.91
N TYR A 132 -3.23 10.55 8.23
CA TYR A 132 -3.15 9.33 9.02
C TYR A 132 -4.04 9.44 10.27
N TYR A 133 -4.20 8.34 11.02
CA TYR A 133 -5.08 8.25 12.18
C TYR A 133 -4.25 7.96 13.45
N PRO A 134 -3.91 8.98 14.26
CA PRO A 134 -3.05 8.83 15.43
C PRO A 134 -3.63 7.93 16.51
N GLU A 135 -4.96 7.96 16.68
CA GLU A 135 -5.67 7.17 17.69
C GLU A 135 -5.99 5.73 17.22
N SER A 136 -5.60 5.39 15.99
CA SER A 136 -5.74 4.06 15.40
C SER A 136 -4.36 3.42 15.29
N SER A 137 -3.80 3.25 14.08
CA SER A 137 -2.47 2.64 13.92
C SER A 137 -1.31 3.59 14.19
N GLY A 138 -1.52 4.91 14.08
CA GLY A 138 -0.43 5.88 14.04
C GLY A 138 0.48 5.74 12.80
N GLU A 139 0.09 4.95 11.80
CA GLU A 139 0.88 4.70 10.59
C GLU A 139 0.46 5.63 9.45
N CYS A 140 1.42 6.39 8.91
CA CYS A 140 1.27 7.11 7.65
C CYS A 140 1.57 6.17 6.47
N PRO A 141 0.73 6.14 5.41
CA PRO A 141 0.94 5.25 4.26
C PRO A 141 2.22 5.54 3.45
N TYR A 142 2.86 6.69 3.64
CA TYR A 142 4.12 7.01 2.96
C TYR A 142 5.32 7.10 3.90
N CYS A 143 5.11 7.32 5.20
CA CYS A 143 6.19 7.51 6.16
C CYS A 143 6.35 6.34 7.14
N GLY A 144 5.39 5.42 7.22
CA GLY A 144 5.35 4.37 8.23
C GLY A 144 4.85 4.88 9.58
N VAL A 145 5.26 4.22 10.66
CA VAL A 145 4.91 4.58 12.04
C VAL A 145 5.43 5.98 12.36
N LEU A 146 4.58 6.81 12.95
CA LEU A 146 4.90 8.16 13.39
C LEU A 146 4.91 8.22 14.92
N ASP A 147 5.99 8.75 15.49
CA ASP A 147 6.15 9.01 16.93
C ASP A 147 5.48 10.32 17.38
#